data_AF-L5NSC1-F1
#
_entry.id   AF-L5NSC1-F1
#
_cell.length_a   1.000
_cell.length_b   1.000
_cell.length_c   1.000
_cell.angle_alpha   90.00
_cell.angle_beta   90.00
_cell.angle_gamma   90.00
#
_symmetry.space_group_name_H-M   'P 1'
#
loop_
_entity.id
_entity.type
_entity.pdbx_description
1 polymer ?
#
loop_
_entity_poly.entity_id
_entity_poly.type
_entity_poly.pdbx_seq_one_letter_code
_entity_poly.pdbx_strand_id
1 'polypeptide(L)'
;MVTSTVRIPIFDDEVAEVVVTDDPETAVAETQPRPLGVVPERERSDRYRGYDPATVDRIARATDDVVLVKADGARSRWLKAPGEDEPQLPDTADLVCPVASVRVVGEPLSDERVHRPELVSDVSGTAVDDAISEWDVAAVLSNDRGGMKGVPETARVVPVLNMVDDERLAETAAEIAGWLGEHPRVDRVVATSLAADEPVVGFY
;
A
#
# COMPACT_ATOMS: atom_id res chain seq x y z
N MET A 1 -4.76 -6.86 13.68
CA MET A 1 -5.55 -5.62 13.73
C MET A 1 -5.46 -4.90 12.40
N VAL A 2 -6.52 -4.23 11.97
CA VAL A 2 -6.56 -3.35 10.79
C VAL A 2 -6.86 -1.92 11.24
N THR A 3 -6.06 -0.97 10.78
CA THR A 3 -6.25 0.46 11.00
C THR A 3 -5.70 1.26 9.82
N SER A 4 -5.71 2.59 9.92
CA SER A 4 -5.29 3.48 8.85
C SER A 4 -4.78 4.80 9.41
N THR A 5 -3.79 5.41 8.76
CA THR A 5 -3.37 6.80 9.00
C THR A 5 -3.98 7.77 7.98
N VAL A 6 -4.56 7.23 6.91
CA VAL A 6 -5.32 7.99 5.91
C VAL A 6 -6.77 7.56 5.92
N ARG A 7 -7.59 8.10 5.01
CA ARG A 7 -8.95 7.60 4.84
C ARG A 7 -8.96 6.21 4.22
N ILE A 8 -9.75 5.31 4.77
CA ILE A 8 -9.88 3.91 4.34
C ILE A 8 -11.35 3.58 4.00
N PRO A 9 -11.64 2.84 2.92
CA PRO A 9 -12.98 2.31 2.67
C PRO A 9 -13.51 1.49 3.85
N ILE A 10 -14.81 1.22 3.88
CA ILE A 10 -15.38 0.25 4.83
C ILE A 10 -14.71 -1.12 4.62
N PHE A 11 -14.27 -1.73 5.71
CA PHE A 11 -13.60 -3.04 5.73
C PHE A 11 -14.23 -3.97 6.78
N ASP A 12 -15.47 -3.68 7.20
CA ASP A 12 -16.18 -4.42 8.26
C ASP A 12 -16.25 -5.92 7.96
N ASP A 13 -16.37 -6.32 6.69
CA ASP A 13 -16.43 -7.72 6.27
C ASP A 13 -15.07 -8.45 6.36
N GLU A 14 -13.96 -7.71 6.51
CA GLU A 14 -12.59 -8.23 6.58
C GLU A 14 -12.10 -8.43 8.03
N VAL A 15 -12.92 -8.05 9.02
CA VAL A 15 -12.60 -8.11 10.45
C VAL A 15 -13.73 -8.73 11.25
N ALA A 16 -13.41 -9.30 12.40
CA ALA A 16 -14.41 -9.85 13.30
C ALA A 16 -15.25 -8.75 13.97
N GLU A 17 -14.65 -7.59 14.20
CA GLU A 17 -15.30 -6.44 14.83
C GLU A 17 -14.57 -5.15 14.43
N VAL A 18 -15.32 -4.05 14.28
CA VAL A 18 -14.78 -2.70 14.11
C VAL A 18 -15.16 -1.85 15.33
N VAL A 19 -14.16 -1.31 16.00
CA VAL A 19 -14.33 -0.37 17.10
C VAL A 19 -13.99 1.04 16.62
N VAL A 20 -14.95 1.95 16.76
CA VAL A 20 -14.80 3.38 16.49
C VAL A 20 -14.55 4.08 17.83
N THR A 21 -13.36 4.66 18.04
CA THR A 21 -12.95 5.17 19.36
C THR A 21 -11.88 6.26 19.26
N ASP A 22 -11.84 7.18 20.22
CA ASP A 22 -10.71 8.11 20.40
C ASP A 22 -9.63 7.56 21.36
N ASP A 23 -9.88 6.40 21.97
CA ASP A 23 -8.96 5.68 22.86
C ASP A 23 -8.67 4.28 22.27
N PRO A 24 -7.81 4.19 21.24
CA PRO A 24 -7.55 2.93 20.56
C PRO A 24 -6.72 1.96 21.40
N GLU A 25 -5.83 2.43 22.27
CA GLU A 25 -5.02 1.56 23.14
C GLU A 25 -5.91 0.71 24.05
N THR A 26 -6.92 1.31 24.70
CA THR A 26 -7.89 0.57 25.52
C THR A 26 -8.73 -0.38 24.66
N ALA A 27 -9.22 0.06 23.51
CA ALA A 27 -10.01 -0.80 22.61
C ALA A 27 -9.24 -2.03 22.15
N VAL A 28 -7.95 -1.88 21.83
CA VAL A 28 -7.10 -3.01 21.42
C VAL A 28 -6.89 -3.99 22.56
N ALA A 29 -6.72 -3.50 23.79
CA ALA A 29 -6.49 -4.34 24.97
C ALA A 29 -7.76 -5.09 25.43
N GLU A 30 -8.93 -4.47 25.34
CA GLU A 30 -10.17 -5.00 25.92
C GLU A 30 -11.04 -5.80 24.93
N THR A 31 -10.99 -5.47 23.64
CA THR A 31 -11.78 -6.17 22.63
C THR A 31 -11.06 -7.44 22.19
N GLN A 32 -11.70 -8.60 22.38
CA GLN A 32 -11.09 -9.91 22.07
C GLN A 32 -11.27 -10.42 20.64
N PRO A 33 -12.41 -10.21 19.94
CA PRO A 33 -12.54 -10.70 18.57
C PRO A 33 -11.39 -10.24 17.68
N ARG A 34 -10.81 -11.20 16.94
CA ARG A 34 -9.72 -10.97 15.99
C ARG A 34 -10.07 -11.58 14.63
N PRO A 35 -9.66 -10.94 13.51
CA PRO A 35 -8.92 -9.67 13.46
C PRO A 35 -9.80 -8.48 13.87
N LEU A 36 -9.24 -7.52 14.59
CA LEU A 36 -9.92 -6.32 15.07
C LEU A 36 -9.68 -5.14 14.12
N GLY A 37 -10.72 -4.40 13.77
CA GLY A 37 -10.64 -3.08 13.15
C GLY A 37 -10.69 -1.96 14.18
N VAL A 38 -9.78 -0.99 14.12
CA VAL A 38 -9.79 0.18 15.03
C VAL A 38 -9.60 1.46 14.24
N VAL A 39 -10.54 2.40 14.39
CA VAL A 39 -10.57 3.67 13.65
C VAL A 39 -11.11 4.80 14.54
N PRO A 40 -10.71 6.07 14.32
CA PRO A 40 -11.19 7.18 15.14
C PRO A 40 -12.65 7.53 14.89
N GLU A 41 -13.08 7.48 13.63
CA GLU A 41 -14.36 8.04 13.21
C GLU A 41 -14.84 7.41 11.90
N ARG A 42 -16.15 7.20 11.81
CA ARG A 42 -16.83 6.95 10.53
C ARG A 42 -17.23 8.29 9.90
N GLU A 43 -16.34 8.86 9.09
CA GLU A 43 -16.56 10.16 8.42
C GLU A 43 -17.73 10.10 7.42
N ARG A 44 -17.94 8.97 6.73
CA ARG A 44 -18.99 8.77 5.72
C ARG A 44 -19.56 7.36 5.74
N SER A 45 -20.65 7.14 5.00
CA SER A 45 -21.24 5.80 4.83
C SER A 45 -20.28 4.80 4.21
N ASP A 46 -19.34 5.25 3.37
CA ASP A 46 -18.40 4.42 2.60
C ASP A 46 -16.96 4.48 3.10
N ARG A 47 -16.67 5.18 4.22
CA ARG A 47 -15.30 5.51 4.59
C ARG A 47 -15.10 5.81 6.07
N TYR A 48 -13.99 5.31 6.60
CA TYR A 48 -13.45 5.68 7.90
C TYR A 48 -12.33 6.71 7.77
N ARG A 49 -12.19 7.54 8.79
CA ARG A 49 -11.01 8.40 8.99
C ARG A 49 -9.85 7.55 9.51
N GLY A 50 -8.62 8.00 9.27
CA GLY A 50 -7.41 7.43 9.85
C GLY A 50 -6.92 8.22 11.06
N TYR A 51 -6.19 7.54 11.95
CA TYR A 51 -5.46 8.19 13.04
C TYR A 51 -4.27 9.00 12.51
N ASP A 52 -3.69 9.88 13.32
CA ASP A 52 -2.33 10.37 13.05
C ASP A 52 -1.30 9.23 13.22
N PRO A 53 -0.13 9.29 12.54
CA PRO A 53 0.91 8.27 12.66
C PRO A 53 1.36 8.00 14.10
N ALA A 54 1.48 9.03 14.94
CA ALA A 54 1.93 8.89 16.32
C ALA A 54 0.93 8.12 17.19
N THR A 55 -0.37 8.18 16.89
CA THR A 55 -1.38 7.32 17.52
C THR A 55 -1.23 5.87 17.09
N VAL A 56 -0.99 5.61 15.81
CA VAL A 56 -0.71 4.24 15.34
C VAL A 56 0.57 3.68 15.98
N ASP A 57 1.60 4.51 16.18
CA ASP A 57 2.82 4.11 16.90
C ASP A 57 2.55 3.71 18.35
N ARG A 58 1.60 4.36 19.04
CA ARG A 58 1.22 3.98 20.42
C ARG A 58 0.49 2.65 20.43
N ILE A 59 -0.44 2.46 19.48
CA ILE A 59 -1.16 1.19 19.33
C ILE A 59 -0.18 0.04 19.07
N ALA A 60 0.74 0.20 18.12
CA ALA A 60 1.72 -0.82 17.75
C ALA A 60 2.63 -1.21 18.92
N ARG A 61 2.92 -0.29 19.86
CA ARG A 61 3.70 -0.59 21.07
C ARG A 61 2.88 -1.22 22.20
N ALA A 62 1.55 -1.12 22.14
CA ALA A 62 0.64 -1.59 23.17
C ALA A 62 0.10 -3.02 22.91
N THR A 63 0.43 -3.63 21.77
CA THR A 63 -0.05 -4.96 21.39
C THR A 63 1.04 -5.80 20.74
N ASP A 64 0.96 -7.12 20.92
CA ASP A 64 1.77 -8.10 20.20
C ASP A 64 1.08 -8.57 18.89
N ASP A 65 -0.12 -8.06 18.57
CA ASP A 65 -0.83 -8.38 17.34
C ASP A 65 -0.15 -7.76 16.11
N VAL A 66 -0.29 -8.42 14.95
CA VAL A 66 0.06 -7.79 13.66
C VAL A 66 -0.84 -6.59 13.41
N VAL A 67 -0.25 -5.41 13.19
CA VAL A 67 -0.96 -4.16 12.90
C VAL A 67 -0.85 -3.84 11.41
N LEU A 68 -1.94 -4.04 10.66
CA LEU A 68 -2.04 -3.66 9.26
C LEU A 68 -2.52 -2.23 9.14
N VAL A 69 -1.70 -1.36 8.55
CA VAL A 69 -1.95 0.08 8.44
C VAL A 69 -2.06 0.47 6.97
N LYS A 70 -3.19 1.05 6.58
CA LYS A 70 -3.25 1.80 5.33
C LYS A 70 -2.62 3.17 5.54
N ALA A 71 -1.46 3.40 4.89
CA ALA A 71 -0.68 4.63 5.06
C ALA A 71 -0.77 5.62 3.89
N ASP A 72 -1.40 5.24 2.78
CA ASP A 72 -1.54 6.09 1.62
C ASP A 72 -2.78 5.78 0.77
N GLY A 73 -3.27 6.76 0.03
CA GLY A 73 -4.48 6.70 -0.80
C GLY A 73 -4.18 6.68 -2.30
N ALA A 74 -4.65 5.64 -3.01
CA ALA A 74 -4.52 5.55 -4.46
C ALA A 74 -5.76 6.02 -5.24
N ARG A 75 -6.86 6.40 -4.58
CA ARG A 75 -8.16 6.73 -5.22
C ARG A 75 -8.62 5.70 -6.28
N SER A 76 -8.42 4.41 -5.99
CA SER A 76 -8.72 3.29 -6.89
C SER A 76 -7.96 3.32 -8.22
N ARG A 77 -6.81 4.00 -8.26
CA ARG A 77 -5.86 3.98 -9.38
C ARG A 77 -4.85 2.86 -9.23
N TRP A 78 -4.28 2.45 -10.35
CA TRP A 78 -3.40 1.29 -10.50
C TRP A 78 -1.94 1.59 -10.14
N LEU A 79 -1.51 2.82 -10.39
CA LEU A 79 -0.19 3.34 -10.02
C LEU A 79 -0.34 4.71 -9.36
N LYS A 80 0.62 5.08 -8.51
CA LYS A 80 0.67 6.39 -7.85
C LYS A 80 2.09 6.76 -7.46
N ALA A 81 2.33 8.06 -7.32
CA ALA A 81 3.44 8.60 -6.55
C ALA A 81 2.90 9.45 -5.38
N PRO A 82 3.53 9.37 -4.19
CA PRO A 82 3.09 10.10 -3.02
C PRO A 82 3.26 11.62 -3.18
N GLY A 83 2.29 12.39 -2.70
CA GLY A 83 2.35 13.86 -2.65
C GLY A 83 3.30 14.36 -1.55
N GLU A 84 3.41 15.68 -1.36
CA GLU A 84 4.31 16.29 -0.36
C GLU A 84 4.12 15.73 1.05
N ASP A 85 2.87 15.73 1.53
CA ASP A 85 2.46 15.23 2.85
C ASP A 85 2.17 13.72 2.89
N GLU A 86 2.60 12.95 1.88
CA GLU A 86 2.41 11.50 1.84
C GLU A 86 3.75 10.78 1.64
N PRO A 87 3.85 9.48 2.01
CA PRO A 87 2.85 8.70 2.75
C PRO A 87 2.83 9.04 4.25
N GLN A 88 1.75 8.69 4.94
CA GLN A 88 1.58 8.89 6.38
C GLN A 88 2.02 7.63 7.13
N LEU A 89 3.28 7.23 6.99
CA LEU A 89 3.81 6.02 7.63
C LEU A 89 4.02 6.23 9.14
N PRO A 90 3.64 5.25 9.99
CA PRO A 90 4.07 5.23 11.39
C PRO A 90 5.57 4.92 11.51
N ASP A 91 6.25 5.52 12.49
CA ASP A 91 7.67 5.29 12.77
C ASP A 91 7.94 3.86 13.25
N THR A 92 6.94 3.20 13.84
CA THR A 92 7.01 1.80 14.26
C THR A 92 6.81 0.79 13.13
N ALA A 93 6.75 1.22 11.86
CA ALA A 93 6.59 0.28 10.76
C ALA A 93 7.82 -0.63 10.61
N ASP A 94 7.63 -1.94 10.78
CA ASP A 94 8.68 -2.95 10.55
C ASP A 94 8.70 -3.49 9.10
N LEU A 95 7.59 -3.28 8.38
CA LEU A 95 7.40 -3.70 6.99
C LEU A 95 6.56 -2.66 6.26
N VAL A 96 7.07 -2.16 5.13
CA VAL A 96 6.33 -1.28 4.22
C VAL A 96 6.15 -1.99 2.88
N CYS A 97 4.91 -1.96 2.38
CA CYS A 97 4.54 -2.60 1.12
C CYS A 97 4.07 -1.54 0.11
N PRO A 98 4.97 -0.99 -0.73
CA PRO A 98 4.57 -0.20 -1.89
C PRO A 98 3.76 -1.09 -2.86
N VAL A 99 2.56 -0.66 -3.24
CA VAL A 99 1.66 -1.46 -4.07
C VAL A 99 1.41 -0.78 -5.41
N ALA A 100 1.56 -1.53 -6.49
CA ALA A 100 1.09 -1.14 -7.83
C ALA A 100 0.38 -2.31 -8.51
N SER A 101 -0.51 -2.02 -9.44
CA SER A 101 -1.12 -3.03 -10.30
C SER A 101 -0.29 -3.22 -11.56
N VAL A 102 -0.03 -4.48 -11.93
CA VAL A 102 0.69 -4.82 -13.17
C VAL A 102 -0.12 -4.48 -14.43
N ARG A 103 -1.44 -4.30 -14.30
CA ARG A 103 -2.31 -3.90 -15.42
C ARG A 103 -2.07 -2.48 -15.92
N VAL A 104 -1.28 -1.68 -15.19
CA VAL A 104 -0.93 -0.33 -15.63
C VAL A 104 0.07 -0.33 -16.79
N VAL A 105 0.80 -1.42 -17.00
CA VAL A 105 1.76 -1.54 -18.10
C VAL A 105 1.02 -1.56 -19.43
N GLY A 106 1.49 -0.73 -20.36
CA GLY A 106 0.89 -0.49 -21.67
C GLY A 106 -0.24 0.55 -21.67
N GLU A 107 -0.75 0.95 -20.49
CA GLU A 107 -1.72 2.04 -20.40
C GLU A 107 -1.04 3.40 -20.51
N PRO A 108 -1.73 4.44 -21.02
CA PRO A 108 -1.23 5.80 -20.99
C PRO A 108 -1.01 6.30 -19.56
N LEU A 109 0.05 7.09 -19.35
CA LEU A 109 0.25 7.84 -18.13
C LEU A 109 -0.78 8.98 -18.03
N SER A 110 -1.94 8.66 -17.49
CA SER A 110 -3.07 9.58 -17.35
C SER A 110 -3.80 9.42 -16.01
N ASP A 111 -4.64 10.39 -15.67
CA ASP A 111 -5.41 10.40 -14.43
C ASP A 111 -6.56 9.36 -14.41
N GLU A 112 -6.81 8.65 -15.50
CA GLU A 112 -7.75 7.54 -15.58
C GLU A 112 -7.25 6.35 -14.77
N ARG A 113 -5.97 5.98 -14.95
CA ARG A 113 -5.34 4.81 -14.33
C ARG A 113 -4.29 5.14 -13.29
N VAL A 114 -3.78 6.37 -13.26
CA VAL A 114 -2.71 6.80 -12.36
C VAL A 114 -3.19 7.90 -11.41
N HIS A 115 -2.83 7.80 -10.14
CA HIS A 115 -3.05 8.89 -9.18
C HIS A 115 -1.87 9.86 -9.21
N ARG A 116 -2.15 11.13 -9.53
CA ARG A 116 -1.14 12.19 -9.72
C ARG A 116 -0.14 11.83 -10.83
N PRO A 117 -0.60 11.69 -12.09
CA PRO A 117 0.25 11.27 -13.21
C PRO A 117 1.48 12.18 -13.39
N GLU A 118 1.38 13.46 -13.05
CA GLU A 118 2.50 14.40 -13.05
C GLU A 118 3.64 13.99 -12.11
N LEU A 119 3.34 13.50 -10.90
CA LEU A 119 4.36 13.04 -9.96
C LEU A 119 4.96 11.71 -10.40
N VAL A 120 4.16 10.85 -11.03
CA VAL A 120 4.66 9.60 -11.64
C VAL A 120 5.60 9.93 -12.80
N SER A 121 5.23 10.89 -13.66
CA SER A 121 6.05 11.40 -14.76
C SER A 121 7.40 11.92 -14.26
N ASP A 122 7.40 12.72 -13.20
CA ASP A 122 8.62 13.25 -12.57
C ASP A 122 9.53 12.16 -11.99
N VAL A 123 8.98 11.02 -11.62
CA VAL A 123 9.70 9.89 -11.01
C VAL A 123 10.21 8.90 -12.05
N SER A 124 9.38 8.49 -13.01
CA SER A 124 9.75 7.51 -14.03
C SER A 124 10.45 8.14 -15.24
N GLY A 125 10.20 9.42 -15.51
CA GLY A 125 10.64 10.10 -16.73
C GLY A 125 9.72 9.88 -17.94
N THR A 126 8.65 9.11 -17.79
CA THR A 126 7.61 8.89 -18.82
C THR A 126 6.79 10.17 -18.98
N ALA A 127 6.55 10.63 -20.21
CA ALA A 127 5.69 11.78 -20.41
C ALA A 127 4.22 11.41 -20.14
N VAL A 128 3.41 12.40 -19.75
CA VAL A 128 1.95 12.25 -19.70
C VAL A 128 1.45 11.84 -21.09
N ASP A 129 0.44 10.96 -21.11
CA ASP A 129 -0.14 10.31 -22.29
C ASP A 129 0.74 9.26 -23.00
N ASP A 130 2.03 9.12 -22.66
CA ASP A 130 2.85 8.02 -23.16
C ASP A 130 2.53 6.71 -22.42
N ALA A 131 2.78 5.58 -23.09
CA ALA A 131 2.55 4.26 -22.51
C ALA A 131 3.54 3.96 -21.38
N ILE A 132 3.01 3.46 -20.27
CA ILE A 132 3.80 3.05 -19.10
C ILE A 132 4.47 1.70 -19.36
N SER A 133 5.78 1.62 -19.15
CA SER A 133 6.56 0.37 -19.24
C SER A 133 6.67 -0.34 -17.89
N GLU A 134 7.15 -1.58 -17.92
CA GLU A 134 7.53 -2.37 -16.74
C GLU A 134 8.59 -1.65 -15.91
N TRP A 135 9.58 -1.05 -16.59
CA TRP A 135 10.62 -0.24 -15.94
C TRP A 135 10.02 0.95 -15.19
N ASP A 136 9.03 1.63 -15.77
CA ASP A 136 8.42 2.81 -15.13
C ASP A 136 7.73 2.43 -13.81
N VAL A 137 7.06 1.28 -13.77
CA VAL A 137 6.46 0.76 -12.53
C VAL A 137 7.54 0.44 -11.50
N ALA A 138 8.61 -0.26 -11.91
CA ALA A 138 9.73 -0.58 -11.02
C ALA A 138 10.41 0.69 -10.49
N ALA A 139 10.66 1.67 -11.36
CA ALA A 139 11.25 2.95 -11.01
C ALA A 139 10.38 3.68 -9.98
N VAL A 140 9.06 3.76 -10.18
CA VAL A 140 8.17 4.40 -9.21
C VAL A 140 8.18 3.69 -7.87
N LEU A 141 8.12 2.36 -7.83
CA LEU A 141 8.09 1.60 -6.58
C LEU A 141 9.43 1.64 -5.80
N SER A 142 10.55 1.81 -6.49
CA SER A 142 11.91 1.82 -5.90
C SER A 142 12.52 3.21 -5.71
N ASN A 143 11.83 4.30 -6.10
CA ASN A 143 12.35 5.65 -5.95
C ASN A 143 12.11 6.25 -4.56
N ASP A 144 13.06 7.07 -4.06
CA ASP A 144 12.94 7.84 -2.81
C ASP A 144 11.82 8.90 -2.83
N ARG A 145 11.38 9.34 -4.01
CA ARG A 145 10.20 10.18 -4.22
C ARG A 145 8.94 9.37 -4.55
N GLY A 146 9.07 8.05 -4.65
CA GLY A 146 8.03 7.09 -4.99
C GLY A 146 7.75 6.13 -3.83
N GLY A 147 7.81 4.82 -4.09
CA GLY A 147 7.52 3.78 -3.10
C GLY A 147 8.47 3.73 -1.90
N MET A 148 9.68 4.30 -2.00
CA MET A 148 10.64 4.36 -0.90
C MET A 148 10.50 5.62 -0.04
N LYS A 149 9.62 6.55 -0.41
CA LYS A 149 9.46 7.82 0.29
C LYS A 149 9.02 7.61 1.73
N GLY A 150 9.80 8.16 2.67
CA GLY A 150 9.47 8.15 4.09
C GLY A 150 9.52 6.77 4.76
N VAL A 151 10.03 5.74 4.08
CA VAL A 151 10.17 4.40 4.66
C VAL A 151 11.23 4.44 5.77
N PRO A 152 10.89 4.07 7.02
CA PRO A 152 11.86 4.03 8.12
C PRO A 152 13.08 3.18 7.77
N GLU A 153 14.28 3.56 8.21
CA GLU A 153 15.53 2.84 7.89
C GLU A 153 15.51 1.39 8.40
N THR A 154 14.83 1.15 9.51
CA THR A 154 14.67 -0.18 10.12
C THR A 154 13.60 -1.03 9.45
N ALA A 155 12.73 -0.42 8.63
CA ALA A 155 11.65 -1.14 7.96
C ALA A 155 12.18 -1.93 6.77
N ARG A 156 11.71 -3.17 6.66
CA ARG A 156 11.84 -3.95 5.43
C ARG A 156 10.90 -3.40 4.37
N VAL A 157 11.29 -3.51 3.10
CA VAL A 157 10.43 -3.15 1.97
C VAL A 157 10.13 -4.37 1.16
N VAL A 158 8.84 -4.65 0.95
CA VAL A 158 8.37 -5.72 0.08
C VAL A 158 7.37 -5.12 -0.89
N PRO A 159 7.80 -4.75 -2.11
CA PRO A 159 6.89 -4.29 -3.15
C PRO A 159 5.85 -5.37 -3.48
N VAL A 160 4.61 -4.94 -3.69
CA VAL A 160 3.49 -5.81 -4.05
C VAL A 160 2.99 -5.44 -5.44
N LEU A 161 3.10 -6.41 -6.35
CA LEU A 161 2.59 -6.36 -7.70
C LEU A 161 1.21 -7.02 -7.73
N ASN A 162 0.15 -6.22 -7.78
CA ASN A 162 -1.23 -6.69 -7.68
C ASN A 162 -1.90 -6.87 -9.05
N MET A 163 -3.03 -7.59 -9.06
CA MET A 163 -3.83 -7.93 -10.26
C MET A 163 -3.09 -8.81 -11.25
N VAL A 164 -2.25 -9.72 -10.76
CA VAL A 164 -1.57 -10.75 -11.56
C VAL A 164 -2.54 -11.90 -11.83
N ASP A 165 -3.54 -11.62 -12.66
CA ASP A 165 -4.73 -12.47 -12.81
C ASP A 165 -4.62 -13.50 -13.94
N ASP A 166 -3.56 -13.43 -14.77
CA ASP A 166 -3.31 -14.35 -15.88
C ASP A 166 -1.79 -14.52 -16.16
N GLU A 167 -1.44 -15.49 -17.01
CA GLU A 167 -0.04 -15.82 -17.34
C GLU A 167 0.72 -14.65 -17.95
N ARG A 168 0.07 -13.84 -18.81
CA ARG A 168 0.70 -12.67 -19.44
C ARG A 168 1.03 -11.61 -18.39
N LEU A 169 0.11 -11.37 -17.44
CA LEU A 169 0.34 -10.45 -16.33
C LEU A 169 1.40 -10.99 -15.36
N ALA A 170 1.56 -12.31 -15.25
CA ALA A 170 2.64 -12.93 -14.47
C ALA A 170 4.02 -12.73 -15.13
N GLU A 171 4.11 -12.76 -16.46
CA GLU A 171 5.32 -12.38 -17.20
C GLU A 171 5.68 -10.90 -16.95
N THR A 172 4.70 -9.99 -17.09
CA THR A 172 4.88 -8.56 -16.75
C THR A 172 5.35 -8.38 -15.30
N ALA A 173 4.76 -9.11 -14.35
CA ALA A 173 5.16 -9.06 -12.95
C ALA A 173 6.62 -9.51 -12.74
N ALA A 174 7.04 -10.56 -13.44
CA ALA A 174 8.41 -11.07 -13.36
C ALA A 174 9.44 -10.07 -13.90
N GLU A 175 9.13 -9.36 -14.98
CA GLU A 175 10.00 -8.31 -15.52
C GLU A 175 10.13 -7.13 -14.56
N ILE A 176 9.02 -6.64 -14.00
CA ILE A 176 9.03 -5.58 -12.98
C ILE A 176 9.85 -6.02 -11.76
N ALA A 177 9.63 -7.25 -11.29
CA ALA A 177 10.33 -7.81 -10.14
C ALA A 177 11.85 -7.94 -10.37
N GLY A 178 12.28 -8.26 -11.58
CA GLY A 178 13.69 -8.31 -11.95
C GLY A 178 14.40 -6.98 -11.70
N TRP A 179 13.79 -5.87 -12.11
CA TRP A 179 14.31 -4.52 -11.85
C TRP A 179 14.25 -4.15 -10.36
N LEU A 180 13.16 -4.48 -9.67
CA LEU A 180 13.02 -4.21 -8.24
C LEU A 180 14.07 -4.94 -7.40
N GLY A 181 14.44 -6.16 -7.79
CA GLY A 181 15.47 -6.95 -7.12
C GLY A 181 16.89 -6.37 -7.21
N GLU A 182 17.13 -5.39 -8.09
CA GLU A 182 18.40 -4.66 -8.13
C GLU A 182 18.51 -3.60 -7.02
N HIS A 183 17.38 -3.21 -6.40
CA HIS A 183 17.38 -2.21 -5.35
C HIS A 183 17.87 -2.79 -4.01
N PRO A 184 18.85 -2.17 -3.33
CA PRO A 184 19.53 -2.77 -2.16
C PRO A 184 18.65 -2.96 -0.91
N ARG A 185 17.48 -2.34 -0.86
CA ARG A 185 16.49 -2.50 0.24
C ARG A 185 15.36 -3.50 -0.08
N VAL A 186 15.34 -4.07 -1.28
CA VAL A 186 14.28 -4.97 -1.72
C VAL A 186 14.84 -6.39 -1.81
N ASP A 187 14.56 -7.19 -0.78
CA ASP A 187 14.98 -8.60 -0.72
C ASP A 187 13.94 -9.56 -1.33
N ARG A 188 12.71 -9.08 -1.55
CA ARG A 188 11.59 -9.87 -2.02
C ARG A 188 10.53 -8.99 -2.68
N VAL A 189 9.93 -9.51 -3.75
CA VAL A 189 8.73 -8.94 -4.37
C VAL A 189 7.61 -9.98 -4.30
N VAL A 190 6.37 -9.52 -4.05
CA VAL A 190 5.20 -10.40 -3.97
C VAL A 190 4.22 -10.07 -5.08
N ALA A 191 3.76 -11.09 -5.82
CA ALA A 191 2.66 -10.97 -6.77
C ALA A 191 1.34 -11.43 -6.15
N THR A 192 0.27 -10.66 -6.36
CA THR A 192 -1.05 -10.96 -5.82
C THR A 192 -2.17 -10.93 -6.87
N SER A 193 -3.16 -11.81 -6.70
CA SER A 193 -4.42 -11.83 -7.44
C SER A 193 -5.58 -11.99 -6.47
N LEU A 194 -6.47 -11.01 -6.39
CA LEU A 194 -7.67 -11.11 -5.55
C LEU A 194 -8.82 -11.90 -6.21
N ALA A 195 -8.61 -12.37 -7.43
CA ALA A 195 -9.54 -13.26 -8.13
C ALA A 195 -9.20 -14.74 -7.91
N ALA A 196 -8.00 -15.05 -7.40
CA ALA A 196 -7.55 -16.40 -7.10
C ALA A 196 -8.00 -16.85 -5.70
N ASP A 197 -8.15 -18.17 -5.51
CA ASP A 197 -8.44 -18.76 -4.19
C ASP A 197 -7.32 -18.49 -3.18
N GLU A 198 -6.06 -18.57 -3.64
CA GLU A 198 -4.89 -18.13 -2.89
C GLU A 198 -4.43 -16.76 -3.42
N PRO A 199 -4.51 -15.69 -2.61
CA PRO A 199 -4.30 -14.33 -3.11
C PRO A 199 -2.84 -14.01 -3.44
N VAL A 200 -1.89 -14.81 -2.96
CA VAL A 200 -0.47 -14.68 -3.30
C VAL A 200 -0.13 -15.70 -4.37
N VAL A 201 0.22 -15.21 -5.56
CA VAL A 201 0.41 -16.04 -6.76
C VAL A 201 1.86 -16.11 -7.22
N GLY A 202 2.76 -15.34 -6.60
CA GLY A 202 4.18 -15.37 -6.92
C GLY A 202 5.06 -14.72 -5.87
N PHE A 203 6.29 -15.22 -5.78
CA PHE A 203 7.38 -14.63 -5.03
C PHE A 203 8.58 -14.52 -5.97
N TYR A 204 9.24 -13.38 -5.95
CA TYR A 204 10.47 -13.12 -6.68
C TYR A 204 11.56 -12.68 -5.70
#